data_AF-A0A929EWU6-F1
#
_entry.id   AF-A0A929EWU6-F1
#
_cell.length_a   1.000
_cell.length_b   1.000
_cell.length_c   1.000
_cell.angle_alpha   90.00
_cell.angle_beta   90.00
_cell.angle_gamma   90.00
#
_symmetry.space_group_name_H-M   'P 1'
#
loop_
_entity.id
_entity.type
_entity.pdbx_description
1 polymer ?
#
loop_
_entity_poly.entity_id
_entity_poly.type
_entity_poly.pdbx_seq_one_letter_code
_entity_poly.pdbx_strand_id
1 'polypeptide(L)'
;MSDVIGRDFCLQQPIKVIRLFGITTFLKILFSPGKTLLETVLELHARRGIQMPGPLGRAYKISALIEFRVARIYKKLAEKFSGNKKVRDFFLELQREEEEHGRLMLLCLFTSKYTPGTSHTPGLYDPEVRTLMKRLRHFEKNISPLSLDEALRLTVDLERGETNIIFDRLLKQAEQEETCLFREEMEKAGSHSTSIPKRIKELREEVSRSW
;
A
#
# COMPACT_ATOMS: atom_id res chain seq x y z
N MET A 1 8.96 -15.69 1.14
CA MET A 1 8.71 -14.56 0.22
C MET A 1 9.50 -13.39 0.76
N SER A 2 10.32 -12.75 -0.07
CA SER A 2 11.11 -11.59 0.33
C SER A 2 10.19 -10.38 0.46
N ASP A 3 10.25 -9.66 1.57
CA ASP A 3 9.66 -8.33 1.66
C ASP A 3 10.23 -7.48 0.51
N VAL A 4 9.36 -6.88 -0.30
CA VAL A 4 9.77 -6.09 -1.48
C VAL A 4 10.77 -4.98 -1.11
N ILE A 5 10.74 -4.50 0.14
CA ILE A 5 11.63 -3.47 0.68
C ILE A 5 12.43 -4.00 1.89
N GLY A 6 13.02 -5.18 1.70
CA GLY A 6 13.90 -5.84 2.66
C GLY A 6 15.37 -5.41 2.55
N ARG A 7 16.25 -6.21 3.17
CA ARG A 7 17.70 -6.00 3.14
C ARG A 7 18.26 -5.97 1.71
N ASP A 8 17.84 -6.90 0.87
CA ASP A 8 18.37 -7.04 -0.49
C ASP A 8 18.05 -5.81 -1.36
N PHE A 9 16.84 -5.27 -1.24
CA PHE A 9 16.46 -4.01 -1.85
C PHE A 9 17.40 -2.87 -1.42
N CYS A 10 17.71 -2.79 -0.12
CA CYS A 10 18.60 -1.76 0.41
C CYS A 10 20.04 -1.91 -0.09
N LEU A 11 20.52 -3.15 -0.27
CA LEU A 11 21.85 -3.45 -0.78
C LEU A 11 22.00 -3.20 -2.27
N GLN A 12 20.91 -3.28 -3.04
CA GLN A 12 20.89 -2.92 -4.46
C GLN A 12 20.96 -1.40 -4.67
N GLN A 13 20.50 -0.60 -3.69
CA GLN A 13 20.41 0.87 -3.82
C GLN A 13 21.04 1.63 -2.61
N PRO A 14 22.29 1.32 -2.21
CA PRO A 14 22.85 1.78 -0.94
C PRO A 14 22.99 3.32 -0.86
N ILE A 15 23.38 3.96 -1.96
CA ILE A 15 23.55 5.43 -2.02
C ILE A 15 22.22 6.13 -1.77
N LYS A 16 21.13 5.67 -2.41
CA LYS A 16 19.80 6.25 -2.25
C LYS A 16 19.27 6.05 -0.83
N VAL A 17 19.45 4.85 -0.25
CA VAL A 17 19.05 4.57 1.13
C VAL A 17 19.80 5.46 2.12
N ILE A 18 21.12 5.61 1.98
CA ILE A 18 21.93 6.48 2.84
C ILE A 18 21.50 7.94 2.69
N ARG A 19 21.26 8.41 1.45
CA ARG A 19 20.84 9.79 1.19
C ARG A 19 19.48 10.12 1.82
N LEU A 20 18.54 9.19 1.76
CA LEU A 20 17.16 9.42 2.22
C LEU A 20 16.96 9.15 3.71
N PHE A 21 17.56 8.09 4.24
CA PHE A 21 17.33 7.64 5.62
C PHE A 21 18.56 7.75 6.53
N GLY A 22 19.71 8.17 5.99
CA GLY A 22 20.97 8.33 6.72
C GLY A 22 21.77 7.04 6.86
N ILE A 23 23.08 7.21 7.07
CA ILE A 23 24.04 6.09 7.20
C ILE A 23 23.70 5.15 8.37
N THR A 24 23.18 5.69 9.48
CA THR A 24 22.77 4.88 10.64
C THR A 24 21.68 3.87 10.28
N THR A 25 20.70 4.25 9.46
CA THR A 25 19.64 3.36 9.00
C THR A 25 20.21 2.25 8.13
N PHE A 26 21.07 2.60 7.17
CA PHE A 26 21.71 1.64 6.28
C PHE A 26 22.55 0.60 7.04
N LEU A 27 23.40 1.05 7.99
CA LEU A 27 24.20 0.16 8.81
C LEU A 27 23.32 -0.77 9.66
N LYS A 28 22.24 -0.26 10.25
CA LYS A 28 21.31 -1.10 11.03
C LYS A 28 20.68 -2.21 10.19
N ILE A 29 20.27 -1.94 8.96
CA ILE A 29 19.72 -2.95 8.05
C ILE A 29 20.78 -4.00 7.71
N LEU A 30 22.02 -3.56 7.51
CA LEU A 30 23.13 -4.45 7.18
C LEU A 30 23.47 -5.41 8.34
N PHE A 31 23.37 -4.93 9.59
CA PHE A 31 23.69 -5.69 10.80
C PHE A 31 22.49 -6.33 11.53
N SER A 32 21.26 -6.10 11.07
CA SER A 32 20.04 -6.67 11.67
C SER A 32 19.36 -7.62 10.68
N PRO A 33 19.90 -8.84 10.47
CA PRO A 33 19.27 -9.80 9.57
C PRO A 33 17.83 -10.08 10.01
N GLY A 34 16.89 -9.96 9.08
CA GLY A 34 15.46 -10.16 9.33
C GLY A 34 14.65 -8.89 9.60
N LYS A 35 15.27 -7.70 9.67
CA LYS A 35 14.53 -6.43 9.73
C LYS A 35 14.34 -5.82 8.34
N THR A 36 13.14 -5.31 8.10
CA THR A 36 12.81 -4.49 6.93
C THR A 36 13.34 -3.06 7.07
N LEU A 37 13.38 -2.33 5.95
CA LEU A 37 13.70 -0.90 5.96
C LEU A 37 12.72 -0.13 6.85
N LEU A 38 11.41 -0.42 6.74
CA LEU A 38 10.38 0.28 7.51
C LEU A 38 10.54 0.07 9.02
N GLU A 39 10.75 -1.17 9.47
CA GLU A 39 10.97 -1.45 10.90
C GLU A 39 12.19 -0.68 11.44
N THR A 40 13.27 -0.66 10.67
CA THR A 40 14.49 0.06 11.06
C THR A 40 14.25 1.57 11.16
N VAL A 41 13.54 2.14 10.18
CA VAL A 41 13.19 3.56 10.14
C VAL A 41 12.24 3.93 11.29
N LEU A 42 11.23 3.10 11.56
CA LEU A 42 10.29 3.28 12.68
C LEU A 42 11.02 3.28 14.03
N GLU A 43 11.92 2.33 14.26
CA GLU A 43 12.70 2.26 15.50
C GLU A 43 13.59 3.49 15.70
N LEU A 44 14.19 4.02 14.63
CA LEU A 44 15.03 5.21 14.69
C LEU A 44 14.21 6.48 14.91
N HIS A 45 13.05 6.60 14.27
CA HIS A 45 12.16 7.75 14.45
C HIS A 45 11.40 7.74 15.77
N ALA A 46 11.02 6.57 16.30
CA ALA A 46 10.43 6.46 17.64
C ALA A 46 11.35 7.06 18.71
N ARG A 47 12.68 7.02 18.50
CA ARG A 47 13.68 7.61 19.39
C ARG A 47 13.91 9.11 19.18
N ARG A 48 13.60 9.64 17.99
CA ARG A 48 13.91 11.02 17.58
C ARG A 48 12.69 11.94 17.47
N GLY A 49 11.48 11.39 17.58
CA GLY A 49 10.24 12.08 17.28
C GLY A 49 10.04 12.23 15.76
N ILE A 50 8.80 12.06 15.30
CA ILE A 50 8.45 12.34 13.91
C ILE A 50 8.12 13.84 13.84
N GLN A 51 8.93 14.63 13.14
CA GLN A 51 8.50 15.99 12.79
C GLN A 51 7.19 15.88 12.01
N MET A 52 6.15 16.57 12.47
CA MET A 52 4.82 16.51 11.87
C MET A 52 4.96 16.87 10.40
N PRO A 53 4.62 15.96 9.49
CA PRO A 53 4.80 16.22 8.08
C PRO A 53 3.87 17.34 7.67
N GLY A 54 4.35 18.17 6.74
CA GLY A 54 3.51 19.12 6.03
C GLY A 54 2.35 18.43 5.28
N PRO A 55 1.64 19.17 4.43
CA PRO A 55 0.50 18.64 3.67
C PRO A 55 0.80 17.30 2.95
N LEU A 56 2.01 17.11 2.42
CA LEU A 56 2.43 15.89 1.72
C LEU A 56 2.46 14.64 2.60
N GLY A 57 3.14 14.66 3.75
CA GLY A 57 3.13 13.46 4.60
C GLY A 57 1.79 13.22 5.29
N ARG A 58 0.86 14.19 5.33
CA ARG A 58 -0.55 13.89 5.64
C ARG A 58 -1.19 13.04 4.54
N ALA A 59 -0.92 13.33 3.27
CA ALA A 59 -1.39 12.50 2.16
C ALA A 59 -0.85 11.08 2.27
N TYR A 60 0.46 10.88 2.45
CA TYR A 60 1.05 9.54 2.63
C TYR A 60 0.44 8.78 3.83
N LYS A 61 0.18 9.46 4.95
CA LYS A 61 -0.51 8.84 6.11
C LYS A 61 -1.93 8.38 5.77
N ILE A 62 -2.68 9.21 5.04
CA ILE A 62 -4.05 8.88 4.63
C ILE A 62 -4.05 7.71 3.65
N SER A 63 -3.14 7.73 2.68
CA SER A 63 -2.97 6.65 1.71
C SER A 63 -2.62 5.35 2.39
N ALA A 64 -1.60 5.34 3.26
CA ALA A 64 -1.27 4.15 4.06
C ALA A 64 -2.49 3.61 4.83
N LEU A 65 -3.30 4.50 5.43
CA LEU A 65 -4.51 4.09 6.13
C LEU A 65 -5.56 3.46 5.21
N ILE A 66 -5.68 3.92 3.96
CA ILE A 66 -6.57 3.32 2.97
C ILE A 66 -6.06 1.94 2.56
N GLU A 67 -4.78 1.81 2.19
CA GLU A 67 -4.17 0.52 1.80
C GLU A 67 -4.38 -0.53 2.91
N PHE A 68 -4.07 -0.19 4.17
CA PHE A 68 -4.28 -1.11 5.29
C PHE A 68 -5.76 -1.43 5.55
N ARG A 69 -6.69 -0.56 5.15
CA ARG A 69 -8.13 -0.86 5.24
C ARG A 69 -8.55 -1.85 4.17
N VAL A 70 -8.07 -1.68 2.94
CA VAL A 70 -8.35 -2.62 1.84
C VAL A 70 -7.70 -3.97 2.10
N ALA A 71 -6.47 -4.02 2.62
CA ALA A 71 -5.84 -5.25 3.10
C ALA A 71 -6.72 -6.02 4.11
N ARG A 72 -7.36 -5.31 5.05
CA ARG A 72 -8.29 -5.94 6.01
C ARG A 72 -9.58 -6.42 5.36
N ILE A 73 -10.08 -5.75 4.33
CA ILE A 73 -11.22 -6.22 3.54
C ILE A 73 -10.84 -7.53 2.85
N TYR A 74 -9.69 -7.59 2.18
CA TYR A 74 -9.20 -8.80 1.51
C TYR A 74 -8.96 -9.94 2.49
N LYS A 75 -8.40 -9.68 3.68
CA LYS A 75 -8.29 -10.69 4.75
C LYS A 75 -9.65 -11.31 5.09
N LYS A 76 -10.67 -10.47 5.32
CA LYS A 76 -12.02 -10.93 5.66
C LYS A 76 -12.69 -11.68 4.51
N LEU A 77 -12.42 -11.29 3.25
CA LEU A 77 -12.89 -12.03 2.08
C LEU A 77 -12.21 -13.41 1.98
N ALA A 78 -10.91 -13.50 2.27
CA ALA A 78 -10.21 -14.78 2.33
C ALA A 78 -10.82 -15.70 3.42
N GLU A 79 -11.09 -15.17 4.62
CA GLU A 79 -11.74 -15.91 5.71
C GLU A 79 -13.13 -16.42 5.30
N LYS A 80 -13.94 -15.56 4.67
CA LYS A 80 -15.28 -15.90 4.18
C LYS A 80 -15.27 -17.01 3.14
N PHE A 81 -14.36 -16.94 2.16
CA PHE A 81 -14.26 -17.93 1.08
C PHE A 81 -13.25 -19.04 1.38
N SER A 82 -12.97 -19.29 2.66
CA SER A 82 -11.99 -20.30 3.11
C SER A 82 -12.28 -21.73 2.62
N GLY A 83 -13.54 -22.04 2.29
CA GLY A 83 -13.95 -23.32 1.70
C GLY A 83 -13.44 -23.54 0.26
N ASN A 84 -13.02 -22.51 -0.45
CA ASN A 84 -12.39 -22.62 -1.76
C ASN A 84 -10.95 -22.12 -1.69
N LYS A 85 -9.98 -23.05 -1.70
CA LYS A 85 -8.55 -22.76 -1.55
C LYS A 85 -8.07 -21.69 -2.54
N LYS A 86 -8.47 -21.77 -3.82
CA LYS A 86 -8.01 -20.83 -4.85
C LYS A 86 -8.49 -19.41 -4.58
N VAL A 87 -9.77 -19.26 -4.26
CA VAL A 87 -10.38 -17.96 -3.95
C VAL A 87 -9.78 -17.37 -2.67
N ARG A 88 -9.61 -18.20 -1.63
CA ARG A 88 -8.94 -17.79 -0.38
C ARG A 88 -7.52 -17.30 -0.65
N ASP A 89 -6.72 -18.10 -1.37
CA ASP A 89 -5.32 -17.80 -1.62
C ASP A 89 -5.18 -16.52 -2.47
N PHE A 90 -6.08 -16.30 -3.44
CA PHE A 90 -6.19 -15.06 -4.20
C PHE A 90 -6.40 -13.84 -3.28
N PHE A 91 -7.40 -13.87 -2.39
CA PHE A 91 -7.62 -12.75 -1.47
C PHE A 91 -6.50 -12.56 -0.44
N LEU A 92 -5.81 -13.63 -0.03
CA LEU A 92 -4.62 -13.51 0.82
C LEU A 92 -3.44 -12.89 0.08
N GLU A 93 -3.34 -13.10 -1.23
CA GLU A 93 -2.33 -12.45 -2.07
C GLU A 93 -2.58 -10.96 -2.16
N LEU A 94 -3.82 -10.55 -2.51
CA LEU A 94 -4.19 -9.13 -2.53
C LEU A 94 -4.00 -8.47 -1.16
N GLN A 95 -4.37 -9.16 -0.08
CA GLN A 95 -4.13 -8.66 1.27
C GLN A 95 -2.65 -8.36 1.54
N ARG A 96 -1.74 -9.23 1.08
CA ARG A 96 -0.29 -9.00 1.25
C ARG A 96 0.18 -7.81 0.41
N GLU A 97 -0.26 -7.74 -0.85
CA GLU A 97 0.06 -6.63 -1.76
C GLU A 97 -0.35 -5.28 -1.13
N GLU A 98 -1.58 -5.16 -0.62
CA GLU A 98 -2.05 -3.91 -0.01
C GLU A 98 -1.36 -3.57 1.32
N GLU A 99 -0.92 -4.58 2.10
CA GLU A 99 -0.06 -4.29 3.25
C GLU A 99 1.30 -3.74 2.82
N GLU A 100 1.88 -4.27 1.74
CA GLU A 100 3.14 -3.76 1.19
C GLU A 100 2.97 -2.33 0.66
N HIS A 101 1.86 -2.02 -0.02
CA HIS A 101 1.52 -0.66 -0.42
C HIS A 101 1.43 0.28 0.79
N GLY A 102 0.73 -0.13 1.85
CA GLY A 102 0.65 0.66 3.08
C GLY A 102 2.02 0.92 3.72
N ARG A 103 2.90 -0.09 3.73
CA ARG A 103 4.29 0.05 4.20
C ARG A 103 5.10 1.01 3.32
N LEU A 104 4.92 0.95 2.00
CA LEU A 104 5.55 1.84 1.04
C LEU A 104 5.14 3.30 1.27
N MET A 105 3.84 3.56 1.48
CA MET A 105 3.35 4.90 1.80
C MET A 105 3.96 5.44 3.10
N LEU A 106 4.15 4.59 4.11
CA LEU A 106 4.85 4.96 5.34
C LEU A 106 6.34 5.24 5.12
N LEU A 107 7.01 4.55 4.18
CA LEU A 107 8.40 4.87 3.85
C LEU A 107 8.52 6.22 3.13
N CYS A 108 7.63 6.49 2.16
CA CYS A 108 7.54 7.79 1.49
C CYS A 108 7.24 8.94 2.48
N LEU A 109 6.45 8.67 3.52
CA LEU A 109 6.25 9.62 4.62
C LEU A 109 7.57 10.00 5.30
N PHE A 110 8.45 9.04 5.58
CA PHE A 110 9.73 9.30 6.25
C PHE A 110 10.77 9.99 5.35
N THR A 111 10.62 9.90 4.04
CA THR A 111 11.46 10.64 3.09
C THR A 111 10.89 12.02 2.77
N SER A 112 9.59 12.25 3.00
CA SER A 112 8.96 13.53 2.75
C SER A 112 9.52 14.62 3.67
N LYS A 113 10.33 15.52 3.11
CA LYS A 113 10.75 16.74 3.80
C LYS A 113 9.58 17.72 3.87
N TYR A 114 9.66 18.68 4.78
CA TYR A 114 8.79 19.85 4.73
C TYR A 114 9.11 20.62 3.45
N THR A 115 8.27 20.47 2.42
CA THR A 115 8.35 21.25 1.19
C THR A 115 7.32 22.39 1.29
N PRO A 116 7.75 23.64 1.53
CA PRO A 116 6.85 24.78 1.40
C PRO A 116 6.40 24.88 -0.07
N GLY A 117 5.10 24.83 -0.33
CA GLY A 117 4.55 25.12 -1.66
C GLY A 117 4.01 23.94 -2.47
N THR A 118 3.81 22.75 -1.90
CA THR A 118 3.05 21.71 -2.62
C THR A 118 1.59 22.14 -2.81
N SER A 119 1.23 22.39 -4.06
CA SER A 119 -0.13 22.62 -4.52
C SER A 119 -0.99 21.39 -4.22
N HIS A 120 -2.02 21.59 -3.39
CA HIS A 120 -3.13 20.67 -3.12
C HIS A 120 -2.78 19.20 -2.84
N THR A 121 -2.53 18.89 -1.56
CA THR A 121 -2.42 17.51 -1.08
C THR A 121 -3.75 17.06 -0.46
N PRO A 122 -4.26 15.85 -0.77
CA PRO A 122 -5.51 15.35 -0.21
C PRO A 122 -5.42 15.29 1.33
N GLY A 123 -6.39 15.89 1.99
CA GLY A 123 -6.51 15.92 3.44
C GLY A 123 -7.70 15.10 3.93
N LEU A 124 -7.75 14.81 5.24
CA LEU A 124 -8.91 14.13 5.84
C LEU A 124 -10.23 14.89 5.70
N TYR A 125 -10.17 16.19 5.38
CA TYR A 125 -11.33 17.03 5.13
C TYR A 125 -11.77 17.03 3.66
N ASP A 126 -10.98 16.45 2.76
CA ASP A 126 -11.35 16.25 1.36
C ASP A 126 -12.63 15.38 1.29
N PRO A 127 -13.72 15.87 0.67
CA PRO A 127 -14.96 15.12 0.54
C PRO A 127 -14.77 13.73 -0.09
N GLU A 128 -13.86 13.59 -1.04
CA GLU A 128 -13.59 12.32 -1.73
C GLU A 128 -12.96 11.31 -0.77
N VAL A 129 -11.92 11.73 -0.03
CA VAL A 129 -11.26 10.91 1.00
C VAL A 129 -12.27 10.50 2.08
N ARG A 130 -13.11 11.42 2.56
CA ARG A 130 -14.14 11.11 3.56
C ARG A 130 -15.16 10.10 3.04
N THR A 131 -15.56 10.25 1.78
CA THR A 131 -16.52 9.36 1.13
C THR A 131 -15.93 7.97 0.96
N LEU A 132 -14.69 7.88 0.48
CA LEU A 132 -13.95 6.61 0.37
C LEU A 132 -13.83 5.94 1.74
N MET A 133 -13.37 6.66 2.76
CA MET A 133 -13.24 6.10 4.12
C MET A 133 -14.57 5.63 4.72
N LYS A 134 -15.69 6.30 4.41
CA LYS A 134 -17.02 5.82 4.78
C LYS A 134 -17.38 4.53 4.03
N ARG A 135 -17.14 4.47 2.72
CA ARG A 135 -17.38 3.28 1.89
C ARG A 135 -16.55 2.09 2.38
N LEU A 136 -15.26 2.26 2.64
CA LEU A 136 -14.38 1.22 3.19
C LEU A 136 -14.91 0.68 4.52
N ARG A 137 -15.31 1.55 5.45
CA ARG A 137 -15.95 1.13 6.71
C ARG A 137 -17.25 0.36 6.50
N HIS A 138 -18.04 0.74 5.50
CA HIS A 138 -19.26 0.04 5.16
C HIS A 138 -18.95 -1.36 4.60
N PHE A 139 -18.00 -1.47 3.67
CA PHE A 139 -17.57 -2.76 3.13
C PHE A 139 -17.01 -3.67 4.21
N GLU A 140 -16.09 -3.18 5.06
CA GLU A 140 -15.52 -3.96 6.17
C GLU A 140 -16.59 -4.60 7.09
N LYS A 141 -17.77 -4.01 7.20
CA LYS A 141 -18.88 -4.51 8.03
C LYS A 141 -19.83 -5.45 7.29
N ASN A 142 -19.91 -5.34 5.97
CA ASN A 142 -20.91 -6.03 5.14
C ASN A 142 -20.30 -7.09 4.22
N ILE A 143 -19.19 -7.72 4.62
CA ILE A 143 -18.57 -8.82 3.86
C ILE A 143 -19.37 -10.13 3.97
N SER A 144 -19.90 -10.45 5.16
CA SER A 144 -20.60 -11.71 5.44
C SER A 144 -21.74 -12.07 4.46
N PRO A 145 -22.57 -11.14 3.95
CA PRO A 145 -23.62 -11.48 3.00
C PRO A 145 -23.17 -11.62 1.54
N LEU A 146 -21.97 -11.16 1.14
CA LEU A 146 -21.58 -11.11 -0.27
C LEU A 146 -21.50 -12.50 -0.94
N SER A 147 -22.00 -12.64 -2.15
CA SER A 147 -21.62 -13.76 -3.03
C SER A 147 -20.17 -13.60 -3.52
N LEU A 148 -19.59 -14.65 -4.11
CA LEU A 148 -18.27 -14.57 -4.74
C LEU A 148 -18.26 -13.52 -5.87
N ASP A 149 -19.31 -13.48 -6.68
CA ASP A 149 -19.40 -12.49 -7.76
C ASP A 149 -19.44 -11.06 -7.25
N GLU A 150 -20.19 -10.80 -6.18
CA GLU A 150 -20.24 -9.48 -5.54
C GLU A 150 -18.89 -9.11 -4.91
N ALA A 151 -18.19 -10.06 -4.30
CA ALA A 151 -16.86 -9.85 -3.74
C ALA A 151 -15.82 -9.51 -4.83
N LEU A 152 -15.84 -10.20 -5.96
CA LEU A 152 -14.94 -9.93 -7.08
C LEU A 152 -15.26 -8.58 -7.75
N ARG A 153 -16.55 -8.20 -7.85
CA ARG A 153 -16.94 -6.85 -8.31
C ARG A 153 -16.46 -5.77 -7.34
N LEU A 154 -16.65 -5.98 -6.04
CA LEU A 154 -16.15 -5.09 -5.00
C LEU A 154 -14.63 -4.89 -5.11
N THR A 155 -13.88 -5.97 -5.35
CA THR A 155 -12.42 -5.92 -5.57
C THR A 155 -12.07 -4.95 -6.70
N VAL A 156 -12.68 -5.10 -7.88
CA VAL A 156 -12.45 -4.18 -9.01
C VAL A 156 -12.79 -2.72 -8.67
N ASP A 157 -13.88 -2.50 -7.92
CA ASP A 157 -14.29 -1.15 -7.52
C ASP A 157 -13.32 -0.51 -6.50
N LEU A 158 -12.70 -1.30 -5.63
CA LEU A 158 -11.68 -0.84 -4.69
C LEU A 158 -10.43 -0.37 -5.43
N GLU A 159 -9.86 -1.22 -6.30
CA GLU A 159 -8.64 -0.93 -7.04
C GLU A 159 -8.77 0.30 -7.96
N ARG A 160 -9.93 0.46 -8.59
CA ARG A 160 -10.24 1.66 -9.39
C ARG A 160 -10.35 2.91 -8.52
N GLY A 161 -10.97 2.79 -7.35
CA GLY A 161 -11.10 3.89 -6.39
C GLY A 161 -9.75 4.37 -5.86
N GLU A 162 -8.86 3.44 -5.54
CA GLU A 162 -7.51 3.72 -5.04
C GLU A 162 -6.63 4.37 -6.09
N THR A 163 -6.63 3.85 -7.32
CA THR A 163 -5.88 4.47 -8.43
C THR A 163 -6.28 5.94 -8.63
N ASN A 164 -7.58 6.22 -8.69
CA ASN A 164 -8.12 7.56 -8.97
C ASN A 164 -7.88 8.58 -7.83
N ILE A 165 -7.86 8.13 -6.57
CA ILE A 165 -7.82 9.02 -5.40
C ILE A 165 -6.40 9.13 -4.81
N ILE A 166 -5.67 8.03 -4.80
CA ILE A 166 -4.38 7.90 -4.10
C ILE A 166 -3.24 8.01 -5.10
N PHE A 167 -3.17 7.09 -6.07
CA PHE A 167 -1.98 6.95 -6.91
C PHE A 167 -1.86 8.06 -7.95
N ASP A 168 -2.94 8.46 -8.64
CA ASP A 168 -2.88 9.55 -9.61
C ASP A 168 -2.41 10.89 -9.02
N ARG A 169 -2.65 11.11 -7.72
CA ARG A 169 -2.23 12.33 -7.00
C ARG A 169 -0.85 12.21 -6.38
N LEU A 170 -0.50 11.03 -5.85
CA LEU A 170 0.81 10.78 -5.24
C LEU A 170 1.92 10.50 -6.27
N LEU A 171 1.61 9.85 -7.40
CA LEU A 171 2.58 9.56 -8.47
C LEU A 171 3.07 10.83 -9.16
N LYS A 172 2.18 11.82 -9.35
CA LYS A 172 2.57 13.16 -9.80
C LYS A 172 3.54 13.86 -8.84
N GLN A 173 3.51 13.48 -7.57
CA GLN A 173 4.44 13.97 -6.55
C GLN A 173 5.70 13.10 -6.44
N ALA A 174 5.64 11.84 -6.92
CA ALA A 174 6.75 10.90 -7.01
C ALA A 174 7.81 11.27 -8.08
N GLU A 175 7.54 12.31 -8.87
CA GLU A 175 8.52 12.94 -9.77
C GLU A 175 9.61 13.71 -9.01
N GLN A 176 9.41 13.99 -7.71
CA GLN A 176 10.42 14.60 -6.85
C GLN A 176 11.56 13.60 -6.53
N GLU A 177 12.79 14.11 -6.43
CA GLU A 177 14.01 13.31 -6.29
C GLU A 177 13.98 12.46 -5.00
N GLU A 178 13.25 12.91 -3.98
CA GLU A 178 13.10 12.29 -2.66
C GLU A 178 12.25 11.00 -2.67
N THR A 179 11.43 10.82 -3.70
CA THR A 179 10.48 9.71 -3.85
C THR A 179 10.82 8.79 -5.02
N CYS A 180 11.83 9.15 -5.84
CA CYS A 180 12.24 8.35 -6.99
C CYS A 180 12.74 6.95 -6.61
N LEU A 181 13.22 6.74 -5.37
CA LEU A 181 13.62 5.42 -4.87
C LEU A 181 12.47 4.40 -4.94
N PHE A 182 11.24 4.87 -4.77
CA PHE A 182 10.05 4.04 -4.69
C PHE A 182 9.17 4.10 -5.93
N ARG A 183 9.59 4.81 -6.98
CA ARG A 183 8.78 5.04 -8.18
C ARG A 183 8.28 3.75 -8.80
N GLU A 184 9.17 2.79 -9.05
CA GLU A 184 8.83 1.51 -9.66
C GLU A 184 7.80 0.74 -8.81
N GLU A 185 7.94 0.76 -7.48
CA GLU A 185 6.98 0.10 -6.59
C GLU A 185 5.64 0.84 -6.53
N MET A 186 5.64 2.18 -6.61
CA MET A 186 4.40 2.95 -6.70
C MET A 186 3.69 2.77 -8.05
N GLU A 187 4.44 2.60 -9.15
CA GLU A 187 3.88 2.32 -10.48
C GLU A 187 3.26 0.92 -10.53
N LYS A 188 3.91 -0.09 -9.92
CA LYS A 188 3.33 -1.43 -9.77
C LYS A 188 2.03 -1.39 -8.98
N ALA A 189 2.01 -0.70 -7.84
CA ALA A 189 0.80 -0.53 -7.04
C ALA A 189 -0.33 0.15 -7.84
N GLY A 190 -0.01 1.24 -8.57
CA GLY A 190 -0.99 1.93 -9.43
C GLY A 190 -1.52 1.10 -10.60
N SER A 191 -0.85 0.00 -10.97
CA SER A 191 -1.27 -0.88 -12.07
C SER A 191 -2.43 -1.83 -11.71
N HIS A 192 -2.79 -1.94 -10.42
CA HIS A 192 -3.83 -2.85 -9.93
C HIS A 192 -5.18 -2.70 -10.62
N SER A 193 -5.57 -1.47 -10.96
CA SER A 193 -6.80 -1.19 -11.72
C SER A 193 -6.88 -1.93 -13.07
N THR A 194 -5.74 -2.35 -13.62
CA THR A 194 -5.64 -3.10 -14.88
C THR A 194 -5.24 -4.57 -14.70
N SER A 195 -4.43 -4.90 -13.69
CA SER A 195 -3.94 -6.26 -13.45
C SER A 195 -4.97 -7.13 -12.73
N ILE A 196 -5.68 -6.60 -11.73
CA ILE A 196 -6.66 -7.34 -10.93
C ILE A 196 -7.83 -7.87 -11.76
N PRO A 197 -8.44 -7.11 -12.70
CA PRO A 197 -9.48 -7.65 -13.56
C PRO A 197 -9.04 -8.87 -14.38
N LYS A 198 -7.77 -8.93 -14.80
CA LYS A 198 -7.22 -10.09 -15.52
C LYS A 198 -7.08 -11.30 -14.61
N ARG A 199 -6.50 -11.12 -13.42
CA ARG A 199 -6.38 -12.18 -12.38
C ARG A 199 -7.75 -12.72 -11.97
N ILE A 200 -8.76 -11.86 -11.85
CA ILE A 200 -10.15 -12.27 -11.57
C ILE A 200 -10.72 -13.14 -12.70
N LYS A 201 -10.44 -12.79 -13.96
CA LYS A 201 -10.88 -13.60 -15.12
C LYS A 201 -10.25 -15.00 -15.06
N GLU A 202 -8.94 -15.08 -14.83
CA GLU A 202 -8.20 -16.34 -14.68
C GLU A 202 -8.75 -17.18 -13.51
N LEU A 203 -8.97 -16.55 -12.35
CA LEU A 203 -9.58 -17.21 -11.19
C LEU A 203 -10.96 -17.80 -11.52
N ARG A 204 -11.81 -17.08 -12.27
CA ARG A 204 -13.14 -17.58 -12.68
C ARG A 204 -13.04 -18.82 -13.56
N GLU A 205 -12.11 -18.83 -14.52
CA GLU A 205 -11.87 -19.97 -15.40
C GLU A 205 -11.40 -21.18 -14.60
N GLU A 206 -10.52 -20.96 -13.63
CA GLU A 206 -9.99 -22.01 -12.77
C GLU A 206 -11.00 -22.59 -11.79
N VAL A 207 -11.84 -21.75 -11.20
CA VAL A 207 -12.90 -22.19 -10.27
C VAL A 207 -13.95 -22.97 -11.04
N SER A 208 -14.32 -22.54 -12.24
CA SER A 208 -15.31 -23.23 -13.08
C SER A 208 -14.88 -24.64 -13.52
N ARG A 209 -13.56 -24.89 -13.61
CA ARG A 209 -12.98 -26.21 -13.94
C ARG A 209 -12.83 -27.15 -12.74
N SER A 210 -13.06 -26.65 -11.53
CA SER A 210 -12.89 -27.41 -10.27
C SER A 210 -14.20 -28.02 -9.74
N TRP A 211 -15.25 -27.97 -10.57
CA TRP A 211 -16.55 -28.63 -10.40
C TRP A 211 -16.74 -29.66 -11.52
#